data_AF-A0A0A9B7M7-F1
#
_entry.id   AF-A0A0A9B7M7-F1
#
_cell.length_a   1.000
_cell.length_b   1.000
_cell.length_c   1.000
_cell.angle_alpha   90.00
_cell.angle_beta   90.00
_cell.angle_gamma   90.00
#
_symmetry.space_group_name_H-M   'P 1'
#
loop_
_entity.id
_entity.type
_entity.pdbx_description
1 polymer ?
#
loop_
_entity_poly.entity_id
_entity_poly.type
_entity_poly.pdbx_seq_one_letter_code
_entity_poly.pdbx_strand_id
1 'polypeptide(L)'
;MSNGGWLNFRVMNAFCKMFSHQQLMIDNFNKRAEGQPSCQYFDNATSVILMNPLSDFKHYKKEFLENVGFQLEKTDLVYIPCCFQKQWVLVIVNFRDKIFDVLNSDYNADSV
;
A
#
# COMPACT_ATOMS: atom_id res chain seq x y z
N MET A 1 16.02 14.42 5.31
CA MET A 1 16.46 13.62 4.14
C MET A 1 17.41 14.50 3.35
N SER A 2 18.57 13.98 2.92
CA SER A 2 19.50 14.76 2.10
C SER A 2 19.05 14.78 0.64
N ASN A 3 19.26 15.91 -0.04
CA ASN A 3 18.99 16.00 -1.48
C ASN A 3 19.86 14.99 -2.24
N GLY A 4 19.27 14.28 -3.20
CA GLY A 4 19.93 13.25 -4.00
C GLY A 4 20.14 11.90 -3.29
N GLY A 5 19.70 11.74 -2.05
CA GLY A 5 19.76 10.47 -1.32
C GLY A 5 18.60 9.54 -1.65
N TRP A 6 18.87 8.23 -1.71
CA TRP A 6 17.82 7.21 -1.83
C TRP A 6 17.03 7.06 -0.53
N LEU A 7 15.71 6.93 -0.65
CA LEU A 7 14.83 6.67 0.49
C LEU A 7 15.06 5.26 1.03
N ASN A 8 15.44 5.17 2.30
CA ASN A 8 15.54 3.90 3.01
C ASN A 8 14.14 3.36 3.38
N PHE A 9 13.98 2.04 3.41
CA PHE A 9 12.71 1.40 3.77
C PHE A 9 12.14 1.85 5.13
N ARG A 10 13.00 2.22 6.10
CA ARG A 10 12.55 2.74 7.40
C ARG A 10 11.83 4.08 7.25
N VAL A 11 12.31 4.92 6.34
CA VAL A 11 11.68 6.21 6.03
C VAL A 11 10.33 5.96 5.36
N MET A 12 10.27 5.06 4.38
CA MET A 12 9.02 4.67 3.73
C MET A 12 8.00 4.10 4.72
N ASN A 13 8.45 3.22 5.63
CA ASN A 13 7.59 2.67 6.68
C ASN A 13 7.05 3.76 7.61
N ALA A 14 7.85 4.78 7.93
CA ALA A 14 7.38 5.91 8.73
C ALA A 14 6.28 6.70 7.99
N PHE A 15 6.43 6.92 6.68
CA PHE A 15 5.39 7.52 5.85
C PHE A 15 4.11 6.69 5.84
N CYS A 16 4.19 5.37 5.57
CA CYS A 16 3.01 4.50 5.60
C CYS A 16 2.29 4.56 6.95
N LYS A 17 3.04 4.51 8.06
CA LYS A 17 2.45 4.61 9.41
C LYS A 17 1.78 5.94 9.66
N MET A 18 2.38 7.04 9.19
CA MET A 18 1.79 8.37 9.30
C MET A 18 0.46 8.47 8.53
N PHE A 19 0.42 7.99 7.29
CA PHE A 19 -0.80 7.97 6.48
C PHE A 19 -1.88 7.03 7.04
N SER A 20 -1.49 5.84 7.50
CA SER A 20 -2.42 4.93 8.19
C SER A 20 -3.01 5.58 9.44
N HIS A 21 -2.19 6.27 10.24
CA HIS A 21 -2.69 7.00 11.41
C HIS A 21 -3.64 8.13 11.03
N GLN A 22 -3.32 8.89 9.98
CA GLN A 22 -4.21 9.93 9.46
C GLN A 22 -5.55 9.36 9.00
N GLN A 23 -5.55 8.22 8.30
CA GLN A 23 -6.79 7.57 7.88
C GLN A 23 -7.60 7.10 9.08
N LEU A 24 -6.97 6.48 10.07
CA LEU A 24 -7.65 6.06 11.31
C LEU A 24 -8.30 7.25 12.03
N MET A 25 -7.63 8.41 12.05
CA MET A 25 -8.21 9.63 12.60
C MET A 25 -9.43 10.10 11.79
N ILE A 26 -9.35 10.11 10.46
CA ILE A 26 -10.49 10.48 9.61
C ILE A 26 -11.69 9.57 9.88
N ASP A 27 -11.44 8.27 10.01
CA ASP A 27 -12.46 7.24 10.19
C ASP A 27 -13.10 7.32 11.58
N ASN A 28 -12.29 7.41 12.64
CA ASN A 28 -12.77 7.47 14.01
C ASN A 28 -13.59 8.72 14.31
N PHE A 29 -13.29 9.85 13.64
CA PHE A 29 -14.00 11.10 13.84
C PHE A 29 -15.16 11.30 12.85
N ASN A 30 -15.54 10.29 12.05
CA ASN A 30 -16.55 10.38 11.00
C ASN A 30 -16.33 11.59 10.08
N LYS A 31 -15.07 11.98 9.86
CA LYS A 31 -14.68 13.13 9.03
C LYS A 31 -14.53 12.77 7.56
N ARG A 32 -14.78 11.51 7.21
CA ARG A 32 -14.69 11.04 5.84
C ARG A 32 -15.80 11.70 5.02
N ALA A 33 -15.41 12.44 3.99
CA ALA A 33 -16.36 13.03 3.06
C ALA A 33 -17.11 11.94 2.29
N GLU A 34 -18.35 12.23 1.89
CA GLU A 34 -19.13 11.32 1.07
C GLU A 34 -18.38 11.00 -0.24
N GLY A 35 -18.30 9.71 -0.58
CA GLY A 35 -17.56 9.22 -1.76
C GLY A 35 -16.06 8.99 -1.56
N GLN A 36 -15.43 9.52 -0.49
CA GLN A 36 -14.00 9.33 -0.26
C GLN A 36 -13.65 7.85 0.02
N PRO A 37 -12.62 7.28 -0.61
CA PRO A 37 -12.20 5.90 -0.37
C PRO A 37 -11.52 5.72 0.99
N SER A 38 -11.84 4.61 1.66
CA SER A 38 -11.00 4.05 2.73
C SER A 38 -9.67 3.59 2.16
N CYS A 39 -8.58 4.01 2.79
CA CYS A 39 -7.23 3.71 2.33
C CYS A 39 -6.50 2.89 3.40
N GLN A 40 -5.76 1.87 2.99
CA GLN A 40 -4.78 1.21 3.86
C GLN A 40 -3.40 1.23 3.22
N TYR A 41 -2.37 1.25 4.06
CA TYR A 41 -0.97 1.35 3.62
C TYR A 41 -0.19 0.18 4.19
N PHE A 42 0.42 -0.61 3.32
CA PHE A 42 1.29 -1.70 3.71
C PHE A 42 2.70 -1.17 3.98
N ASP A 43 3.32 -1.73 5.00
CA ASP A 43 4.72 -1.46 5.27
C ASP A 43 5.61 -2.37 4.41
N ASN A 44 6.92 -2.11 4.48
CA ASN A 44 7.90 -2.87 3.74
C ASN A 44 7.96 -4.35 4.16
N ALA A 45 7.59 -4.71 5.40
CA ALA A 45 7.63 -6.11 5.82
C ALA A 45 6.51 -6.90 5.12
N THR A 46 5.30 -6.34 5.09
CA THR A 46 4.17 -6.93 4.35
C THR A 46 4.47 -7.00 2.85
N SER A 47 5.01 -5.94 2.25
CA SER A 47 5.31 -5.95 0.81
C SER A 47 6.36 -6.99 0.44
N VAL A 48 7.41 -7.18 1.26
CA VAL A 48 8.42 -8.22 1.04
C VAL A 48 7.83 -9.63 1.09
N ILE A 49 6.88 -9.90 1.99
CA ILE A 49 6.21 -11.21 2.07
C ILE A 49 5.35 -11.45 0.82
N LEU A 50 4.62 -10.43 0.37
CA LEU A 50 3.75 -10.51 -0.80
C LEU A 50 4.53 -10.66 -2.11
N MET A 51 5.70 -10.03 -2.21
CA MET A 51 6.56 -10.08 -3.40
C MET A 51 7.48 -11.31 -3.42
N ASN A 52 7.42 -12.18 -2.41
CA ASN A 52 8.23 -13.39 -2.38
C ASN A 52 7.72 -14.39 -3.46
N PRO A 53 8.54 -14.74 -4.47
CA PRO A 53 8.13 -15.63 -5.56
C PRO A 53 7.88 -17.08 -5.09
N LEU A 54 8.32 -17.45 -3.89
CA LEU A 54 8.08 -18.76 -3.29
C LEU A 54 6.75 -18.83 -2.52
N SER A 55 6.07 -17.69 -2.35
CA SER A 55 4.76 -17.65 -1.69
C SER A 55 3.70 -18.29 -2.59
N ASP A 56 3.18 -19.45 -2.18
CA ASP A 56 2.03 -20.06 -2.84
C ASP A 56 0.72 -19.45 -2.29
N PHE A 57 0.13 -18.54 -3.05
CA PHE A 57 -1.15 -17.91 -2.71
C PHE A 57 -2.37 -18.75 -3.12
N LYS A 58 -2.20 -19.96 -3.70
CA LYS A 58 -3.33 -20.83 -4.07
C LYS A 58 -4.14 -21.32 -2.86
N HIS A 59 -3.48 -21.43 -1.70
CA HIS A 59 -4.11 -21.85 -0.44
C HIS A 59 -4.20 -20.69 0.56
N TYR A 60 -4.28 -19.45 0.05
CA TYR A 60 -4.33 -18.28 0.90
C TYR A 60 -5.54 -18.28 1.83
N LYS A 61 -5.28 -18.25 3.14
CA LYS A 61 -6.34 -18.10 4.14
C LYS A 61 -6.63 -16.61 4.33
N LYS A 62 -7.87 -16.19 4.10
CA LYS A 62 -8.32 -14.80 4.33
C LYS A 62 -8.00 -14.30 5.75
N GLU A 63 -8.10 -15.20 6.74
CA GLU A 63 -7.78 -14.95 8.14
C GLU A 63 -6.35 -14.44 8.37
N PHE A 64 -5.40 -14.74 7.46
CA PHE A 64 -4.02 -14.26 7.58
C PHE A 64 -3.93 -12.73 7.55
N LEU A 65 -4.76 -12.08 6.71
CA LEU A 65 -4.82 -10.63 6.65
C LEU A 65 -5.40 -10.04 7.94
N GLU A 66 -6.45 -10.66 8.45
CA GLU A 66 -7.10 -10.22 9.68
C GLU A 66 -6.16 -10.34 10.88
N ASN A 67 -5.33 -11.39 10.92
CA ASN A 67 -4.31 -11.59 11.94
C ASN A 67 -3.21 -10.52 11.92
N VAL A 68 -2.99 -9.85 10.80
CA VAL A 68 -2.08 -8.69 10.69
C VAL A 68 -2.81 -7.35 10.76
N GLY A 69 -4.08 -7.37 11.17
CA GLY A 69 -4.91 -6.17 11.37
C GLY A 69 -5.53 -5.61 10.09
N PHE A 70 -5.41 -6.32 8.96
CA PHE A 70 -5.97 -5.89 7.69
C PHE A 70 -7.42 -6.37 7.53
N GLN A 71 -8.32 -5.44 7.21
CA GLN A 71 -9.75 -5.71 7.02
C GLN A 71 -10.11 -5.47 5.56
N LEU A 72 -10.07 -6.55 4.77
CA LEU A 72 -10.32 -6.52 3.32
C LEU A 72 -11.68 -5.93 2.98
N GLU A 73 -12.72 -6.25 3.75
CA GLU A 73 -14.10 -5.83 3.47
C GLU A 73 -14.39 -4.37 3.77
N LYS A 74 -13.52 -3.69 4.52
CA LYS A 74 -13.69 -2.27 4.91
C LYS A 74 -12.72 -1.34 4.20
N THR A 75 -12.02 -1.86 3.19
CA THR A 75 -10.94 -1.15 2.50
C THR A 75 -11.23 -1.04 1.02
N ASP A 76 -11.24 0.18 0.53
CA ASP A 76 -11.47 0.49 -0.88
C ASP A 76 -10.16 0.46 -1.65
N LEU A 77 -9.11 1.08 -1.09
CA LEU A 77 -7.80 1.20 -1.70
C LEU A 77 -6.71 0.68 -0.78
N VAL A 78 -5.76 -0.07 -1.33
CA VAL A 78 -4.52 -0.47 -0.64
C VAL A 78 -3.31 0.03 -1.40
N TYR A 79 -2.45 0.73 -0.68
CA TYR A 79 -1.18 1.26 -1.15
C TYR A 79 -0.04 0.39 -0.65
N ILE A 80 0.72 -0.19 -1.57
CA ILE A 80 1.82 -1.11 -1.28
C ILE A 80 3.09 -0.54 -1.91
N PRO A 81 3.92 0.21 -1.16
CA PRO A 81 5.23 0.62 -1.64
C PRO A 81 6.16 -0.60 -1.68
N CYS A 82 6.72 -0.83 -2.86
CA CYS A 82 7.62 -1.93 -3.13
C CYS A 82 8.98 -1.37 -3.57
N CYS A 83 10.06 -1.92 -3.01
CA CYS A 83 11.41 -1.65 -3.49
C CYS A 83 11.84 -2.81 -4.39
N PHE A 84 11.83 -2.59 -5.70
CA PHE A 84 12.23 -3.56 -6.71
C PHE A 84 13.48 -3.06 -7.43
N GLN A 85 14.54 -3.88 -7.51
CA GLN A 85 15.79 -3.52 -8.21
C GLN A 85 16.37 -2.14 -7.81
N LYS A 86 16.29 -1.78 -6.52
CA LYS A 86 16.72 -0.48 -5.95
C LYS A 86 15.86 0.72 -6.34
N GLN A 87 14.69 0.50 -6.92
CA GLN A 87 13.72 1.51 -7.27
C GLN A 87 12.44 1.35 -6.45
N TRP A 88 11.87 2.48 -6.03
CA TRP A 88 10.56 2.50 -5.39
C TRP A 88 9.47 2.54 -6.46
N VAL A 89 8.54 1.60 -6.36
CA VAL A 89 7.28 1.60 -7.11
C VAL A 89 6.13 1.53 -6.11
N LEU A 90 4.96 2.02 -6.51
CA LEU A 90 3.76 1.98 -5.68
C LEU A 90 2.71 1.13 -6.38
N VAL A 91 2.38 -0.01 -5.79
CA VAL A 91 1.23 -0.80 -6.23
C VAL A 91 -0.01 -0.27 -5.53
N ILE A 92 -1.06 -0.01 -6.30
CA ILE A 92 -2.37 0.41 -5.80
C ILE A 92 -3.37 -0.67 -6.15
N VAL A 93 -3.99 -1.27 -5.14
CA VAL A 93 -5.08 -2.23 -5.33
C VAL A 93 -6.40 -1.52 -5.04
N ASN A 94 -7.29 -1.48 -6.01
CA ASN A 94 -8.61 -0.86 -5.90
C ASN A 94 -9.68 -1.95 -5.85
N PHE A 95 -10.21 -2.20 -4.66
CA PHE A 95 -11.23 -3.21 -4.41
C PHE A 95 -12.62 -2.78 -4.88
N ARG A 96 -12.90 -1.47 -5.00
CA ARG A 96 -14.18 -0.98 -5.56
C ARG A 96 -14.30 -1.36 -7.03
N ASP A 97 -13.25 -1.06 -7.80
CA ASP A 97 -13.25 -1.24 -9.25
C ASP A 97 -12.66 -2.59 -9.68
N LYS A 98 -12.14 -3.38 -8.73
CA LYS A 98 -11.50 -4.69 -8.95
C LYS A 98 -10.32 -4.62 -9.92
N ILE A 99 -9.56 -3.55 -9.83
CA ILE A 99 -8.35 -3.31 -10.63
C ILE A 99 -7.14 -3.13 -9.71
N PHE A 100 -5.96 -3.22 -10.29
CA PHE A 100 -4.74 -2.76 -9.64
C PHE A 100 -3.88 -2.01 -10.65
N ASP A 101 -3.14 -1.04 -10.16
CA ASP A 101 -2.19 -0.24 -10.93
C ASP A 101 -0.80 -0.27 -10.27
N VAL A 102 0.23 -0.07 -11.09
CA VAL A 102 1.61 0.06 -10.62
C VAL A 102 2.13 1.41 -11.05
N LEU A 103 2.27 2.32 -10.09
CA LEU A 103 2.85 3.64 -10.32
C LEU A 103 4.37 3.55 -10.20
N ASN A 104 5.06 3.87 -11.29
CA ASN A 104 6.50 3.94 -11.35
C ASN A 104 6.89 5.31 -11.90
N SER A 105 7.71 6.06 -11.15
CA SER A 105 8.16 7.41 -11.53
C SER A 105 8.98 7.45 -12.82
N ASP A 106 9.62 6.36 -13.19
CA ASP A 106 10.47 6.30 -14.39
C ASP A 106 9.66 5.93 -15.64
N TYR A 107 8.43 5.43 -15.47
CA TYR A 107 7.51 5.16 -16.56
C TYR A 107 6.59 6.36 -16.76
N ASN A 108 6.95 7.24 -17.71
CA ASN A 108 6.02 8.25 -18.21
C ASN A 108 4.95 7.58 -19.06
N ALA A 109 3.76 7.39 -18.48
CA ALA A 109 2.56 7.01 -19.23
C ALA A 109 2.14 8.06 -20.28
N ASP A 110 2.67 9.29 -20.19
CA ASP A 110 2.38 10.43 -21.07
C ASP A 110 3.23 10.48 -22.36
N SER A 111 3.82 9.36 -22.78
CA SER A 111 4.64 9.28 -24.01
C SER A 111 3.90 8.65 -25.21
N VAL A 112 2.62 8.97 -25.37
CA VAL A 112 1.80 8.64 -26.56
C VAL A 112 1.58 9.88 -27.42
#